data_AF-A0A0F9UHI9-F1
#
_entry.id   AF-A0A0F9UHI9-F1
#
_cell.length_a   1.000
_cell.length_b   1.000
_cell.length_c   1.000
_cell.angle_alpha   90.00
_cell.angle_beta   90.00
_cell.angle_gamma   90.00
#
_symmetry.space_group_name_H-M   'P 1'
#
loop_
_entity.id
_entity.type
_entity.pdbx_description
1 polymer ?
#
loop_
_entity_poly.entity_id
_entity_poly.type
_entity_poly.pdbx_seq_one_letter_code
_entity_poly.pdbx_strand_id
1 'polypeptide(L)'
;MCKCFCCGKVLETESHFNDPTILSPVYDGVWFRAPGNFGSTVFDPIPDKLRGEDPFLQILICDDCLKKKSDEVSYVHNIRHKVTADVETFNHRIG
;
A
#
# COMPACT_ATOMS: atom_id res chain seq x y z
N MET A 1 -10.40 -7.67 11.16
CA MET A 1 -11.53 -6.85 10.68
C MET A 1 -10.98 -5.54 10.16
N CYS A 2 -11.09 -5.30 8.86
CA CYS A 2 -10.45 -4.18 8.17
C CYS A 2 -11.37 -2.95 8.21
N LYS A 3 -10.88 -1.84 8.77
CA LYS A 3 -11.65 -0.60 8.94
C LYS A 3 -10.91 0.57 8.30
N CYS A 4 -11.68 1.48 7.72
CA CYS A 4 -11.15 2.74 7.20
C CYS A 4 -10.54 3.57 8.32
N PHE A 5 -9.29 3.99 8.16
CA PHE A 5 -8.57 4.84 9.09
C PHE A 5 -9.26 6.19 9.32
N CYS A 6 -9.87 6.75 8.29
CA CYS A 6 -10.49 8.08 8.37
C CYS A 6 -11.88 8.08 9.03
N CYS A 7 -12.72 7.07 8.77
CA CYS A 7 -14.13 7.09 9.15
C CYS A 7 -14.62 5.84 9.91
N GLY A 8 -13.77 4.83 10.10
CA GLY A 8 -14.13 3.59 10.79
C GLY A 8 -15.05 2.63 10.02
N LYS A 9 -15.48 2.97 8.79
CA LYS A 9 -16.28 2.09 7.92
C LYS A 9 -15.58 0.74 7.77
N VAL A 10 -16.33 -0.34 7.92
CA VAL A 10 -15.84 -1.71 7.75
C VAL A 10 -15.75 -2.02 6.26
N LEU A 11 -14.63 -2.60 5.82
CA LEU A 11 -14.38 -2.95 4.44
C LEU A 11 -14.23 -4.46 4.28
N GLU A 12 -14.74 -4.97 3.16
CA GLU A 12 -14.64 -6.38 2.79
C GLU A 12 -13.27 -6.67 2.17
N THR A 13 -12.68 -7.81 2.52
CA THR A 13 -11.37 -8.24 2.02
C THR A 13 -11.42 -9.71 1.65
N GLU A 14 -10.76 -10.09 0.55
CA GLU A 14 -10.58 -11.51 0.19
C GLU A 14 -9.65 -12.17 1.22
N SER A 15 -10.21 -13.06 2.05
CA SER A 15 -9.52 -13.72 3.14
C SER A 15 -8.53 -14.77 2.63
N HIS A 16 -7.25 -14.44 2.62
CA HIS A 16 -6.18 -15.44 2.62
C HIS A 16 -5.26 -15.18 3.82
N PHE A 17 -5.66 -15.78 4.95
CA PHE A 17 -4.93 -15.89 6.22
C PHE A 17 -4.72 -14.58 7.01
N ASN A 18 -4.56 -14.73 8.33
CA ASN A 18 -4.27 -13.67 9.30
C ASN A 18 -2.87 -13.05 9.13
N ASP A 19 -2.30 -13.11 7.93
CA ASP A 19 -0.94 -12.66 7.65
C ASP A 19 -0.98 -11.21 7.14
N PRO A 20 -0.57 -10.22 7.96
CA PRO A 20 -0.56 -8.82 7.56
C PRO A 20 0.43 -8.54 6.41
N THR A 21 1.39 -9.44 6.14
CA THR A 21 2.37 -9.30 5.04
C THR A 21 1.73 -9.52 3.67
N ILE A 22 0.64 -10.28 3.58
CA ILE A 22 -0.04 -10.58 2.32
C ILE A 22 -0.94 -9.41 1.90
N LEU A 23 -0.83 -8.99 0.64
CA LEU A 23 -1.73 -8.02 0.04
C LEU A 23 -3.03 -8.72 -0.39
N SER A 24 -3.98 -8.82 0.53
CA SER A 24 -5.34 -9.24 0.17
C SER A 24 -6.07 -8.12 -0.56
N PRO A 25 -6.72 -8.41 -1.71
CA PRO A 25 -7.65 -7.47 -2.33
C PRO A 25 -8.67 -6.97 -1.30
N VAL A 26 -8.82 -5.65 -1.25
CA VAL A 26 -9.87 -4.97 -0.50
C VAL A 26 -10.86 -4.40 -1.50
N TYR A 27 -12.15 -4.55 -1.20
CA TYR A 27 -13.22 -3.97 -2.00
C TYR A 27 -13.54 -2.56 -1.48
N ASP A 28 -13.77 -1.63 -2.40
CA ASP A 28 -14.10 -0.22 -2.13
C ASP A 28 -13.12 0.49 -1.18
N GLY A 29 -11.84 0.14 -1.30
CA GLY A 29 -10.79 0.76 -0.53
C GLY A 29 -9.40 0.54 -1.11
N VAL A 30 -8.43 1.17 -0.47
CA VAL A 30 -7.03 1.15 -0.85
C VAL A 30 -6.18 0.87 0.38
N TRP A 31 -5.28 -0.11 0.25
CA TRP A 31 -4.19 -0.32 1.20
C TRP A 31 -3.10 0.72 0.95
N PHE A 32 -2.75 1.47 1.99
CA PHE A 32 -1.56 2.31 1.98
C PHE A 32 -0.50 1.62 2.85
N ARG A 33 0.63 1.25 2.24
CA ARG A 33 1.79 0.69 2.92
C ARG A 33 2.99 1.60 2.77
N ALA A 34 3.69 1.83 3.86
CA ALA A 34 4.95 2.55 3.85
C ALA A 34 6.00 1.73 4.61
N PRO A 35 7.17 1.40 4.03
CA PRO A 35 8.39 1.16 4.78
C PRO A 35 8.99 2.54 5.07
N GLY A 36 8.95 3.04 6.30
CA GLY A 36 9.32 4.43 6.61
C GLY A 36 10.08 4.64 7.91
N ASN A 37 11.04 5.59 7.91
CA ASN A 37 11.57 6.29 9.10
C ASN A 37 11.07 7.70 9.08
N PHE A 38 10.49 8.22 10.15
CA PHE A 38 9.74 9.48 10.09
C PHE A 38 10.09 10.50 11.19
N GLY A 39 11.34 10.98 11.26
CA GLY A 39 12.03 11.70 12.36
C GLY A 39 11.38 12.87 13.17
N SER A 40 10.09 13.21 13.01
CA SER A 40 9.37 14.10 13.94
C SER A 40 7.92 13.65 14.25
N THR A 41 7.77 12.54 15.01
CA THR A 41 6.64 11.56 15.24
C THR A 41 6.72 10.28 14.40
N VAL A 42 7.64 9.40 14.81
CA VAL A 42 8.57 8.70 13.91
C VAL A 42 8.38 7.18 13.81
N PHE A 43 7.93 6.64 12.67
CA PHE A 43 8.10 5.20 12.31
C PHE A 43 9.31 5.06 11.42
N ASP A 44 10.24 4.08 11.71
CA ASP A 44 11.58 3.58 11.14
C ASP A 44 11.60 2.21 10.42
N PRO A 45 12.11 1.99 9.17
CA PRO A 45 11.87 0.79 8.38
C PRO A 45 13.13 0.25 7.68
N ILE A 46 14.23 0.10 8.39
CA ILE A 46 15.52 -0.15 7.74
C ILE A 46 15.70 -1.68 7.51
N PRO A 47 16.63 -2.10 6.64
CA PRO A 47 16.48 -3.04 5.51
C PRO A 47 16.26 -4.52 5.92
N ASP A 48 15.44 -5.29 5.20
CA ASP A 48 15.62 -5.89 3.85
C ASP A 48 16.89 -6.72 3.70
N LYS A 49 16.77 -8.07 3.79
CA LYS A 49 17.25 -9.01 2.75
C LYS A 49 16.44 -10.31 2.78
N LEU A 50 15.65 -10.52 1.71
CA LEU A 50 14.98 -11.76 1.30
C LEU A 50 13.74 -12.17 2.11
N ARG A 51 12.57 -11.93 1.49
CA ARG A 51 11.21 -12.45 1.80
C ARG A 51 10.38 -11.52 2.69
N GLY A 52 9.61 -10.60 2.09
CA GLY A 52 8.27 -10.15 2.54
C GLY A 52 7.97 -9.83 4.01
N GLU A 53 8.95 -9.82 4.89
CA GLU A 53 8.83 -9.82 6.36
C GLU A 53 9.29 -8.50 6.98
N ASP A 54 9.81 -7.57 6.16
CA ASP A 54 10.28 -6.27 6.64
C ASP A 54 9.10 -5.46 7.23
N PRO A 55 9.31 -4.78 8.37
CA PRO A 55 8.24 -4.01 9.01
C PRO A 55 7.82 -2.83 8.14
N PHE A 56 6.50 -2.72 7.91
CA PHE A 56 5.86 -1.60 7.23
C PHE A 56 4.69 -1.09 8.07
N LEU A 57 4.38 0.21 7.94
CA LEU A 57 3.09 0.72 8.36
C LEU A 57 2.07 0.43 7.29
N GLN A 58 0.90 -0.04 7.72
CA GLN A 58 -0.24 -0.26 6.86
C GLN A 58 -1.48 0.42 7.43
N ILE A 59 -2.15 1.20 6.58
CA ILE A 59 -3.49 1.69 6.85
C ILE A 59 -4.41 1.33 5.68
N LEU A 60 -5.71 1.36 5.95
CA LEU A 60 -6.74 1.13 4.96
C LEU A 60 -7.63 2.36 4.87
N ILE A 61 -7.92 2.83 3.66
CA ILE A 61 -8.76 3.99 3.41
C ILE A 61 -9.87 3.59 2.44
N CYS A 62 -11.13 3.88 2.75
CA CYS A 62 -12.25 3.59 1.86
C CYS A 62 -12.33 4.61 0.70
N ASP A 63 -12.88 4.19 -0.43
CA ASP A 63 -13.04 5.02 -1.62
C ASP A 63 -13.79 6.33 -1.33
N ASP A 64 -14.82 6.29 -0.48
CA ASP A 64 -15.60 7.49 -0.13
C ASP A 64 -14.75 8.55 0.59
N CYS A 65 -13.73 8.14 1.35
CA CYS A 65 -12.81 9.06 2.01
C CYS A 65 -11.71 9.52 1.05
N LEU A 66 -11.20 8.60 0.22
CA LEU A 66 -10.17 8.91 -0.76
C LEU A 66 -10.67 9.88 -1.84
N LYS A 67 -11.90 9.70 -2.34
CA LYS A 67 -12.55 10.59 -3.32
C LYS A 67 -12.72 12.02 -2.81
N LYS A 68 -12.87 12.22 -1.49
CA LYS A 68 -12.94 13.57 -0.88
C LYS A 68 -11.60 14.29 -0.89
N LYS A 69 -10.52 13.56 -1.13
CA LYS A 69 -9.12 14.01 -1.13
C LYS A 69 -8.44 13.70 -2.46
N SER A 70 -9.21 13.52 -3.53
CA SER A 70 -8.71 13.05 -4.82
C SER A 70 -7.65 13.97 -5.44
N ASP A 71 -7.72 15.26 -5.12
CA ASP A 71 -6.75 16.29 -5.49
C ASP A 71 -5.39 16.14 -4.78
N GLU A 72 -5.33 15.44 -3.64
CA GLU A 72 -4.10 15.12 -2.91
C GLU A 72 -3.48 13.77 -3.33
N VAL A 73 -4.17 12.98 -4.17
CA VAL A 73 -3.72 11.64 -4.61
C VAL A 73 -2.91 11.74 -5.89
N SER A 74 -1.64 11.32 -5.85
CA SER A 74 -0.76 11.35 -7.03
C SER A 74 -0.83 10.09 -7.88
N TYR A 75 -0.88 8.90 -7.26
CA TYR A 75 -0.81 7.61 -7.96
C TYR A 75 -1.68 6.55 -7.27
N VAL A 76 -2.29 5.67 -8.07
CA VAL A 76 -3.08 4.53 -7.59
C VAL A 76 -2.64 3.27 -8.34
N HIS A 77 -2.26 2.23 -7.60
CA HIS A 77 -1.88 0.93 -8.15
C HIS A 77 -2.97 -0.11 -7.89
N ASN A 78 -3.40 -0.81 -8.95
CA ASN A 78 -4.35 -1.90 -8.82
C ASN A 78 -3.61 -3.22 -8.55
N ILE A 79 -3.63 -3.68 -7.30
CA ILE A 79 -2.94 -4.91 -6.86
C ILE A 79 -3.51 -6.21 -7.48
N ARG A 80 -4.69 -6.18 -8.12
CA ARG A 80 -5.22 -7.35 -8.87
C ARG A 80 -4.52 -7.58 -10.21
N HIS A 81 -3.85 -6.55 -10.73
CA HIS A 81 -3.04 -6.68 -11.94
C HIS A 81 -1.61 -7.00 -11.52
N LYS A 82 -1.25 -8.29 -11.47
CA LYS A 82 0.16 -8.70 -11.48
C LYS A 82 0.80 -8.14 -12.75
N VAL A 83 1.53 -7.05 -12.65
CA VAL A 83 2.62 -6.77 -13.58
C VAL A 83 3.83 -7.42 -12.93
N THR A 84 4.18 -8.63 -13.37
CA THR A 84 5.55 -9.11 -13.21
C THR A 84 6.44 -8.03 -13.79
N ALA A 85 7.35 -7.50 -12.98
CA ALA A 85 8.33 -6.52 -13.44
C ALA A 85 9.22 -7.17 -14.50
N ASP A 86 8.81 -7.13 -15.76
CA ASP A 86 9.79 -7.09 -16.83
C ASP A 86 10.45 -5.72 -16.67
N VAL A 87 11.73 -5.78 -16.27
CA VAL A 87 12.60 -4.64 -16.06
C VAL A 87 12.62 -3.82 -17.35
N GLU A 88 11.83 -2.75 -17.43
CA GLU A 88 12.07 -1.70 -18.42
C GLU A 88 13.35 -0.98 -17.98
N THR A 89 14.46 -1.43 -18.55
CA THR A 89 15.73 -0.69 -18.51
C THR A 89 15.50 0.64 -19.22
N PHE A 90 15.35 1.71 -18.44
CA PHE A 90 15.44 3.07 -18.95
C PHE A 90 16.87 3.31 -19.43
N ASN A 91 17.12 3.03 -20.71
CA ASN A 91 18.34 3.48 -21.37
C ASN A 91 18.26 5.00 -21.51
N HIS A 92 18.94 5.71 -20.61
CA HIS A 92 19.21 7.12 -20.79
C HIS A 92 20.10 7.26 -22.02
N ARG A 93 19.53 7.64 -23.17
CA ARG A 93 20.33 8.15 -24.28
C ARG A 93 20.94 9.46 -23.81
N ILE A 94 22.24 9.47 -23.60
CA ILE A 94 23.08 10.65 -23.52
C ILE A 94 24.09 10.49 -24.65
N GLY A 95 24.06 11.41 -25.62
CA GLY A 95 25.04 11.53 -26.71
C GLY A 95 24.66 10.80 -27.99
#